data_AF-A0A7W0N944-F1
#
_entry.id   AF-A0A7W0N944-F1
#
_cell.length_a   1.000
_cell.length_b   1.000
_cell.length_c   1.000
_cell.angle_alpha   90.00
_cell.angle_beta   90.00
_cell.angle_gamma   90.00
#
_symmetry.space_group_name_H-M   'P 1'
#
loop_
_entity.id
_entity.type
_entity.pdbx_description
1 polymer ?
#
loop_
_entity_poly.entity_id
_entity_poly.type
_entity_poly.pdbx_seq_one_letter_code
_entity_poly.pdbx_strand_id
1 'polypeptide(L)'
;MAKEFYFVSDLHFGGDGSLMVCDYTAEFVEFLQRLAQKTKETELIIAGDTFGFWELTTVTGTAQLDEIVKYHTEIFEQLKLTGAKIQITMIVGNHDYDLACDPLYVEKLRAYNIRLDTSLELIREIGAKKIWIEHGQQIDPYNAATEYGNLKALPLGFFITESLVSGASKYSVFGASDWLKDIRSVDVRSIPDWLVSNYFYHEMNLLLRWLLIPFLLLLTITAAALIAQFLQYVGFFDVNILLDNSLVRALGLFGNILSWIITASMFVWFFIFVVAVPLYIIYRDIRRTLKRMQIFPTFKSAPTNEANNIYLERARAVFREHPEVCAYIFGHTHDAFLVKENGRVIINTGTWLKILKRVSVRFGLLPGIYYPTFRLNYFKIYSEAEKIVVKYVELAKKPTEKLTLLQRFLIFGRKPDPAKPIPAKTVL
;
A
#
# COMPACT_ATOMS: atom_id res chain seq x y z
N MET A 1 28.93 -20.31 7.77
CA MET A 1 28.18 -19.04 7.89
C MET A 1 27.68 -18.65 6.51
N ALA A 2 26.51 -18.03 6.42
CA ALA A 2 25.99 -17.56 5.14
C ALA A 2 26.89 -16.46 4.55
N LYS A 3 27.03 -16.47 3.21
CA LYS A 3 27.79 -15.48 2.42
C LYS A 3 26.88 -14.64 1.52
N GLU A 4 25.65 -15.09 1.33
CA GLU A 4 24.62 -14.39 0.57
C GLU A 4 23.30 -14.36 1.36
N PHE A 5 22.70 -13.18 1.45
CA PHE A 5 21.44 -12.95 2.16
C PHE A 5 20.38 -12.47 1.17
N TYR A 6 19.19 -13.06 1.21
CA TYR A 6 18.01 -12.64 0.45
C TYR A 6 16.98 -12.09 1.41
N PHE A 7 16.33 -10.99 1.04
CA PHE A 7 15.39 -10.28 1.90
C PHE A 7 14.05 -10.07 1.20
N VAL A 8 12.99 -10.43 1.91
CA VAL A 8 11.58 -10.16 1.60
C VAL A 8 10.86 -9.81 2.91
N SER A 9 9.68 -9.20 2.85
CA SER A 9 8.84 -8.88 4.02
C SER A 9 7.40 -8.68 3.59
N ASP A 10 6.51 -8.46 4.56
CA ASP A 10 5.14 -7.98 4.35
C ASP A 10 4.42 -8.89 3.34
N LEU A 11 4.43 -10.19 3.63
CA LEU A 11 3.77 -11.24 2.86
C LEU A 11 2.28 -11.31 3.27
N HIS A 12 1.98 -11.20 4.56
CA HIS A 12 0.63 -11.30 5.14
C HIS A 12 -0.16 -12.51 4.65
N PHE A 13 0.40 -13.72 4.76
CA PHE A 13 -0.39 -14.94 4.61
C PHE A 13 -1.48 -14.97 5.68
N GLY A 14 -2.74 -15.16 5.26
CA GLY A 14 -3.88 -15.19 6.16
C GLY A 14 -4.74 -13.93 6.20
N GLY A 15 -5.74 -14.00 7.08
CA GLY A 15 -6.83 -13.05 7.23
C GLY A 15 -8.19 -13.69 6.94
N ASP A 16 -9.27 -13.11 7.46
CA ASP A 16 -10.62 -13.63 7.24
C ASP A 16 -11.08 -13.46 5.78
N GLY A 17 -11.93 -14.37 5.31
CA GLY A 17 -12.55 -14.29 3.99
C GLY A 17 -11.53 -14.34 2.85
N SER A 18 -11.62 -13.39 1.92
CA SER A 18 -10.77 -13.33 0.73
C SER A 18 -9.37 -12.77 1.01
N LEU A 19 -9.08 -12.26 2.21
CA LEU A 19 -7.71 -11.90 2.63
C LEU A 19 -6.78 -13.12 2.72
N MET A 20 -7.35 -14.32 2.95
CA MET A 20 -6.64 -15.60 2.89
C MET A 20 -6.03 -15.87 1.51
N VAL A 21 -6.52 -15.24 0.44
CA VAL A 21 -6.00 -15.46 -0.91
C VAL A 21 -4.82 -14.53 -1.19
N CYS A 22 -3.66 -15.12 -1.47
CA CYS A 22 -2.47 -14.39 -1.89
C CYS A 22 -2.33 -14.39 -3.41
N ASP A 23 -2.56 -13.24 -4.04
CA ASP A 23 -2.49 -13.07 -5.50
C ASP A 23 -1.13 -13.45 -6.09
N TYR A 24 -0.06 -13.45 -5.29
CA TYR A 24 1.33 -13.66 -5.67
C TYR A 24 1.87 -15.08 -5.39
N THR A 25 1.00 -16.02 -4.98
CA THR A 25 1.39 -17.37 -4.55
C THR A 25 2.34 -18.06 -5.54
N ALA A 26 1.97 -18.09 -6.82
CA ALA A 26 2.78 -18.74 -7.86
C ALA A 26 4.17 -18.11 -7.99
N GLU A 27 4.26 -16.78 -7.98
CA GLU A 27 5.54 -16.07 -8.07
C GLU A 27 6.43 -16.30 -6.83
N PHE A 28 5.83 -16.43 -5.64
CA PHE A 28 6.59 -16.69 -4.42
C PHE A 28 7.10 -18.13 -4.36
N VAL A 29 6.28 -19.10 -4.75
CA VAL A 29 6.70 -20.50 -4.90
C VAL A 29 7.85 -20.61 -5.90
N GLU A 30 7.77 -19.94 -7.06
CA GLU A 30 8.86 -19.92 -8.04
C GLU A 30 10.14 -19.29 -7.46
N PHE A 31 10.02 -18.19 -6.71
CA PHE A 31 11.15 -17.59 -6.01
C PHE A 31 11.82 -18.56 -5.03
N LEU A 32 11.03 -19.25 -4.21
CA LEU A 32 11.55 -20.26 -3.28
C LEU A 32 12.19 -21.45 -4.01
N GLN A 33 11.62 -21.92 -5.11
CA GLN A 33 12.20 -22.98 -5.94
C GLN A 33 13.58 -22.58 -6.49
N ARG A 34 13.76 -21.32 -6.91
CA ARG A 34 15.07 -20.80 -7.33
C ARG A 34 16.06 -20.76 -6.17
N LEU A 35 15.62 -20.44 -4.96
CA LEU A 35 16.45 -20.48 -3.75
C LEU A 35 16.81 -21.91 -3.34
N ALA A 36 15.94 -22.89 -3.57
CA ALA A 36 16.21 -24.30 -3.26
C ALA A 36 17.37 -24.88 -4.09
N GLN A 37 17.77 -24.22 -5.18
CA GLN A 37 18.96 -24.58 -5.98
C GLN A 37 20.28 -24.04 -5.39
N LYS A 38 20.22 -23.29 -4.28
CA LYS A 38 21.38 -22.75 -3.57
C LYS A 38 21.86 -23.70 -2.46
N THR A 39 22.92 -23.29 -1.76
CA THR A 39 23.58 -24.09 -0.71
C THR A 39 23.37 -23.45 0.67
N LYS A 40 23.82 -24.13 1.74
CA LYS A 40 23.78 -23.62 3.11
C LYS A 40 24.59 -22.33 3.35
N GLU A 41 25.34 -21.85 2.35
CA GLU A 41 25.96 -20.52 2.36
C GLU A 41 24.96 -19.40 2.00
N THR A 42 23.70 -19.73 1.71
CA THR A 42 22.62 -18.78 1.46
C THR A 42 21.65 -18.74 2.65
N GLU A 43 21.18 -17.55 2.99
CA GLU A 43 20.11 -17.35 3.96
C GLU A 43 19.00 -16.48 3.35
N LEU A 44 17.75 -16.94 3.46
CA LEU A 44 16.56 -16.14 3.21
C LEU A 44 16.10 -15.54 4.56
N ILE A 45 15.94 -14.23 4.61
CA ILE A 45 15.44 -13.50 5.77
C ILE A 45 14.09 -12.89 5.39
N ILE A 46 13.04 -13.31 6.08
CA ILE A 46 11.70 -12.74 5.98
C ILE A 46 11.58 -11.69 7.10
N ALA A 47 11.64 -10.41 6.72
CA ALA A 47 11.80 -9.27 7.61
C ALA A 47 10.46 -8.77 8.22
N GLY A 48 9.69 -9.69 8.81
CA GLY A 48 8.44 -9.41 9.51
C GLY A 48 7.21 -9.36 8.61
N ASP A 49 6.04 -9.37 9.26
CA ASP A 49 4.71 -9.41 8.63
C ASP A 49 4.58 -10.53 7.60
N THR A 50 5.03 -11.72 8.00
CA THR A 50 4.84 -12.94 7.23
C THR A 50 3.37 -13.34 7.26
N PHE A 51 2.73 -13.23 8.43
CA PHE A 51 1.33 -13.62 8.64
C PHE A 51 0.43 -12.42 8.94
N GLY A 52 -0.83 -12.50 8.51
CA GLY A 52 -1.89 -11.54 8.86
C GLY A 52 -2.71 -12.04 10.05
N PHE A 53 -2.10 -12.24 11.22
CA PHE A 53 -2.81 -12.74 12.41
C PHE A 53 -3.84 -11.73 12.93
N TRP A 54 -3.53 -10.43 12.84
CA TRP A 54 -4.44 -9.36 13.23
C TRP A 54 -5.73 -9.35 12.39
N GLU A 55 -5.67 -9.83 11.15
CA GLU A 55 -6.81 -9.91 10.24
C GLU A 55 -7.58 -11.23 10.32
N LEU A 56 -7.08 -12.23 11.07
CA LEU A 56 -7.68 -13.55 11.20
C LEU A 56 -8.41 -13.66 12.55
N THR A 57 -9.68 -13.25 12.57
CA THR A 57 -10.50 -13.20 13.81
C THR A 57 -11.32 -14.47 14.05
N THR A 58 -11.43 -15.33 13.05
CA THR A 58 -12.19 -16.60 13.15
C THR A 58 -11.46 -17.69 13.92
N VAL A 59 -10.14 -17.56 14.09
CA VAL A 59 -9.26 -18.49 14.82
C VAL A 59 -8.35 -17.66 15.71
N THR A 60 -7.99 -18.16 16.90
CA THR A 60 -7.16 -17.42 17.87
C THR A 60 -5.96 -18.23 18.34
N GLY A 61 -4.93 -17.52 18.79
CA GLY A 61 -3.68 -18.11 19.29
C GLY A 61 -2.98 -18.94 18.23
N THR A 62 -2.17 -19.91 18.67
CA THR A 62 -1.31 -20.68 17.78
C THR A 62 -2.03 -21.51 16.72
N ALA A 63 -3.34 -21.72 16.84
CA ALA A 63 -4.17 -22.35 15.82
C ALA A 63 -4.29 -21.49 14.54
N GLN A 64 -4.07 -20.18 14.62
CA GLN A 64 -4.07 -19.28 13.45
C GLN A 64 -3.03 -19.72 12.40
N LEU A 65 -1.83 -20.11 12.85
CA LEU A 65 -0.79 -20.63 11.96
C LEU A 65 -1.23 -21.94 11.29
N ASP A 66 -1.93 -22.83 11.99
CA ASP A 66 -2.38 -24.10 11.42
C ASP A 66 -3.41 -23.86 10.29
N GLU A 67 -4.32 -22.92 10.48
CA GLU A 67 -5.31 -22.54 9.46
C GLU A 67 -4.63 -21.90 8.24
N ILE A 68 -3.68 -20.98 8.47
CA ILE A 68 -2.89 -20.36 7.39
C ILE A 68 -2.10 -21.40 6.61
N VAL A 69 -1.41 -22.32 7.29
CA VAL A 69 -0.68 -23.43 6.66
C VAL A 69 -1.59 -24.26 5.77
N LYS A 70 -2.78 -24.62 6.28
CA LYS A 70 -3.75 -25.43 5.53
C LYS A 70 -4.16 -24.75 4.22
N TYR A 71 -4.41 -23.44 4.23
CA TYR A 71 -4.74 -22.69 3.01
C TYR A 71 -3.54 -22.48 2.08
N HIS A 72 -2.34 -22.32 2.63
CA HIS A 72 -1.11 -22.03 1.87
C HIS A 72 -0.18 -23.23 1.75
N THR A 73 -0.73 -24.45 1.67
CA THR A 73 0.04 -25.71 1.69
C THR A 73 1.19 -25.70 0.68
N GLU A 74 0.96 -25.21 -0.55
CA GLU A 74 2.00 -25.15 -1.59
C GLU A 74 3.21 -24.29 -1.18
N ILE A 75 2.97 -23.13 -0.54
CA ILE A 75 4.03 -22.24 -0.06
C ILE A 75 4.80 -22.91 1.07
N PHE A 76 4.11 -23.50 2.04
CA PHE A 76 4.75 -24.11 3.21
C PHE A 76 5.53 -25.39 2.87
N GLU A 77 5.02 -26.22 1.97
CA GLU A 77 5.77 -27.36 1.45
C GLU A 77 7.02 -26.89 0.69
N GLN A 78 6.91 -25.84 -0.12
CA GLN A 78 8.07 -25.27 -0.79
C GLN A 78 9.07 -24.62 0.18
N LEU A 79 8.61 -23.94 1.24
CA LEU A 79 9.47 -23.42 2.32
C LEU A 79 10.25 -24.55 2.98
N LYS A 80 9.57 -25.67 3.30
CA LYS A 80 10.20 -26.87 3.85
C LYS A 80 11.28 -27.45 2.94
N LEU A 81 10.99 -27.60 1.65
CA LEU A 81 11.98 -28.06 0.66
C LEU A 81 13.18 -27.10 0.55
N THR A 82 12.91 -25.80 0.57
CA THR A 82 13.93 -24.75 0.43
C THR A 82 14.81 -24.66 1.68
N GLY A 83 14.21 -24.69 2.87
CA GLY A 83 14.92 -24.66 4.16
C GLY A 83 15.73 -25.93 4.46
N ALA A 84 15.47 -27.03 3.74
CA ALA A 84 16.36 -28.20 3.78
C ALA A 84 17.71 -27.94 3.07
N LYS A 85 17.77 -26.93 2.17
CA LYS A 85 18.95 -26.59 1.34
C LYS A 85 19.66 -25.33 1.83
N ILE A 86 18.91 -24.31 2.23
CA ILE A 86 19.40 -23.01 2.69
C ILE A 86 18.90 -22.70 4.10
N GLN A 87 19.44 -21.66 4.74
CA GLN A 87 18.86 -21.16 5.98
C GLN A 87 17.65 -20.28 5.67
N ILE A 88 16.56 -20.43 6.43
CA ILE A 88 15.41 -19.51 6.39
C ILE A 88 15.23 -18.97 7.80
N THR A 89 15.36 -17.66 7.94
CA THR A 89 15.12 -16.94 9.19
C THR A 89 13.92 -16.02 9.01
N MET A 90 12.98 -16.06 9.95
CA MET A 90 11.83 -15.17 10.03
C MET A 90 11.99 -14.30 11.26
N ILE A 91 11.82 -12.99 11.12
CA ILE A 91 11.69 -12.06 12.26
C ILE A 91 10.22 -11.69 12.44
N VAL A 92 9.88 -11.21 13.63
CA VAL A 92 8.52 -10.82 14.00
C VAL A 92 8.19 -9.42 13.47
N GLY A 93 7.03 -9.27 12.84
CA GLY A 93 6.42 -7.99 12.51
C GLY A 93 5.26 -7.65 13.45
N ASN A 94 4.50 -6.61 13.12
CA ASN A 94 3.36 -6.24 13.93
C ASN A 94 2.15 -7.12 13.63
N HIS A 95 1.86 -7.43 12.37
CA HIS A 95 0.68 -8.25 12.01
C HIS A 95 0.78 -9.70 12.46
N ASP A 96 1.99 -10.16 12.77
CA ASP A 96 2.27 -11.48 13.33
C ASP A 96 2.97 -11.41 14.71
N TYR A 97 2.68 -10.34 15.48
CA TYR A 97 3.27 -10.08 16.79
C TYR A 97 3.19 -11.26 17.78
N ASP A 98 2.12 -12.07 17.72
CA ASP A 98 1.95 -13.29 18.52
C ASP A 98 3.16 -14.24 18.44
N LEU A 99 3.91 -14.22 17.34
CA LEU A 99 5.16 -14.97 17.18
C LEU A 99 6.20 -14.63 18.25
N ALA A 100 6.23 -13.38 18.74
CA ALA A 100 7.13 -12.96 19.82
C ALA A 100 6.65 -13.41 21.21
N CYS A 101 5.36 -13.74 21.35
CA CYS A 101 4.74 -13.93 22.66
C CYS A 101 4.51 -15.40 23.05
N ASP A 102 4.28 -16.29 22.08
CA ASP A 102 4.08 -17.72 22.35
C ASP A 102 5.23 -18.58 21.80
N PRO A 103 6.01 -19.26 22.67
CA PRO A 103 7.15 -20.08 22.24
C PRO A 103 6.75 -21.27 21.36
N LEU A 104 5.49 -21.70 21.36
CA LEU A 104 5.03 -22.81 20.52
C LEU A 104 5.18 -22.51 19.02
N TYR A 105 5.15 -21.24 18.62
CA TYR A 105 5.41 -20.86 17.22
C TYR A 105 6.81 -21.26 16.73
N VAL A 106 7.81 -21.24 17.61
CA VAL A 106 9.17 -21.70 17.29
C VAL A 106 9.17 -23.17 16.88
N GLU A 107 8.42 -24.00 17.61
CA GLU A 107 8.32 -25.44 17.31
C GLU A 107 7.53 -25.69 16.03
N LYS A 108 6.41 -25.00 15.84
CA LYS A 108 5.57 -25.12 14.64
C LYS A 108 6.32 -24.72 13.37
N LEU A 109 7.02 -23.58 13.38
CA LEU A 109 7.77 -23.10 12.21
C LEU A 109 8.99 -23.98 11.91
N ARG A 110 9.61 -24.60 12.93
CA ARG A 110 10.71 -25.55 12.75
C ARG A 110 10.30 -26.76 11.90
N ALA A 111 9.03 -27.19 11.95
CA ALA A 111 8.53 -28.28 11.10
C ALA A 111 8.63 -28.00 9.59
N TYR A 112 8.74 -26.71 9.22
CA TYR A 112 8.91 -26.22 7.85
C TYR A 112 10.33 -25.73 7.57
N ASN A 113 11.31 -26.10 8.40
CA ASN A 113 12.70 -25.66 8.30
C ASN A 113 12.88 -24.13 8.39
N ILE A 114 11.98 -23.44 9.11
CA ILE A 114 12.04 -22.00 9.36
C ILE A 114 12.57 -21.78 10.77
N ARG A 115 13.59 -20.94 10.91
CA ARG A 115 14.06 -20.43 12.20
C ARG A 115 13.34 -19.13 12.51
N LEU A 116 12.51 -19.14 13.54
CA LEU A 116 11.95 -17.91 14.10
C LEU A 116 12.98 -17.22 14.99
N ASP A 117 13.22 -15.94 14.75
CA ASP A 117 13.99 -15.05 15.62
C ASP A 117 13.03 -14.00 16.20
N THR A 118 12.82 -14.06 17.51
CA THR A 118 11.87 -13.19 18.20
C THR A 118 12.49 -11.87 18.66
N SER A 119 13.78 -11.64 18.41
CA SER A 119 14.47 -10.41 18.78
C SER A 119 13.93 -9.23 17.97
N LEU A 120 13.92 -8.02 18.56
CA LEU A 120 13.53 -6.78 17.87
C LEU A 120 14.47 -6.43 16.71
N GLU A 121 15.71 -6.88 16.80
CA GLU A 121 16.76 -6.64 15.84
C GLU A 121 17.54 -7.93 15.56
N LEU A 122 17.89 -8.11 14.29
CA LEU A 122 18.67 -9.22 13.80
C LEU A 122 19.94 -8.69 13.15
N ILE A 123 21.07 -9.22 13.58
CA ILE A 123 22.38 -8.83 13.04
C ILE A 123 22.96 -9.99 12.23
N ARG A 124 23.49 -9.67 11.05
CA ARG A 124 24.24 -10.61 10.22
C ARG A 124 25.60 -10.06 9.83
N GLU A 125 26.60 -10.92 9.83
CA GLU A 125 27.95 -10.55 9.40
C GLU A 125 28.10 -10.76 7.88
N ILE A 126 28.80 -9.83 7.23
CA ILE A 126 29.14 -9.91 5.81
C ILE A 126 30.56 -9.38 5.60
N GLY A 127 31.51 -10.32 5.41
CA GLY A 127 32.93 -9.99 5.45
C GLY A 127 33.30 -9.38 6.81
N ALA A 128 33.88 -8.19 6.82
CA ALA A 128 34.24 -7.45 8.04
C ALA A 128 33.18 -6.43 8.50
N LYS A 129 31.98 -6.46 7.91
CA LYS A 129 30.88 -5.52 8.19
C LYS A 129 29.65 -6.26 8.70
N LYS A 130 28.68 -5.51 9.20
CA LYS A 130 27.39 -6.02 9.68
C LYS A 130 26.22 -5.47 8.88
N ILE A 131 25.17 -6.27 8.79
CA ILE A 131 23.83 -5.93 8.31
C ILE A 131 22.93 -5.86 9.54
N TRP A 132 22.27 -4.73 9.72
CA TRP A 132 21.29 -4.51 10.77
C TRP A 132 19.89 -4.66 10.18
N ILE A 133 19.06 -5.49 10.79
CA ILE A 133 17.75 -5.85 10.26
C ILE A 133 16.72 -5.68 11.38
N GLU A 134 15.67 -4.94 11.11
CA GLU A 134 14.50 -4.83 11.99
C GLU A 134 13.24 -4.95 11.10
N HIS A 135 12.05 -5.17 11.67
CA HIS A 135 10.83 -5.05 10.87
C HIS A 135 10.45 -3.57 10.65
N GLY A 136 10.46 -2.78 11.73
CA GLY A 136 10.16 -1.34 11.69
C GLY A 136 9.12 -0.91 12.72
N GLN A 137 8.26 -1.83 13.17
CA GLN A 137 7.18 -1.58 14.14
C GLN A 137 7.64 -0.84 15.41
N GLN A 138 8.84 -1.12 15.90
CA GLN A 138 9.35 -0.62 17.18
C GLN A 138 9.56 0.90 17.24
N ILE A 139 9.61 1.58 16.08
CA ILE A 139 9.69 3.04 16.00
C ILE A 139 8.39 3.68 15.50
N ASP A 140 7.40 2.87 15.12
CA ASP A 140 6.07 3.37 14.75
C ASP A 140 5.22 3.54 16.00
N PRO A 141 4.82 4.77 16.38
CA PRO A 141 4.00 5.00 17.58
C PRO A 141 2.64 4.30 17.56
N TYR A 142 2.14 3.89 16.39
CA TYR A 142 0.86 3.19 16.27
C TYR A 142 1.00 1.67 16.31
N ASN A 143 2.19 1.14 16.03
CA ASN A 143 2.43 -0.29 15.90
C ASN A 143 3.48 -0.84 16.88
N ALA A 144 4.17 0.04 17.62
CA ALA A 144 5.09 -0.37 18.67
C ALA A 144 4.33 -0.89 19.88
N ALA A 145 4.59 -2.15 20.25
CA ALA A 145 4.11 -2.72 21.50
C ALA A 145 4.71 -1.97 22.70
N THR A 146 3.90 -1.70 23.73
CA THR A 146 4.37 -1.03 24.96
C THR A 146 5.29 -1.91 25.79
N GLU A 147 5.07 -3.22 25.75
CA GLU A 147 5.88 -4.26 26.38
C GLU A 147 6.04 -5.43 25.40
N TYR A 148 7.15 -5.42 24.65
CA TYR A 148 7.40 -6.41 23.60
C TYR A 148 7.49 -7.84 24.16
N GLY A 149 6.79 -8.79 23.53
CA GLY A 149 6.65 -10.17 23.99
C GLY A 149 5.44 -10.41 24.91
N ASN A 150 4.69 -9.37 25.29
CA ASN A 150 3.45 -9.51 26.04
C ASN A 150 2.24 -9.49 25.08
N LEU A 151 1.46 -10.58 25.06
CA LEU A 151 0.22 -10.73 24.24
C LEU A 151 -0.81 -9.62 24.48
N LYS A 152 -0.80 -8.98 25.66
CA LYS A 152 -1.77 -7.93 26.02
C LYS A 152 -1.28 -6.53 25.69
N ALA A 153 -0.01 -6.37 25.31
CA ALA A 153 0.59 -5.08 24.99
C ALA A 153 0.31 -4.66 23.53
N LEU A 154 -0.94 -4.81 23.10
CA LEU A 154 -1.34 -4.57 21.72
C LEU A 154 -1.41 -3.05 21.45
N PRO A 155 -0.82 -2.57 20.34
CA PRO A 155 -0.78 -1.16 20.02
C PRO A 155 -2.08 -0.70 19.35
N LEU A 156 -2.26 0.62 19.14
CA LEU A 156 -3.48 1.16 18.54
C LEU A 156 -3.76 0.60 17.13
N GLY A 157 -2.70 0.35 16.36
CA GLY A 157 -2.79 -0.21 15.01
C GLY A 157 -3.47 -1.58 14.96
N PHE A 158 -3.32 -2.40 16.01
CA PHE A 158 -4.02 -3.69 16.14
C PHE A 158 -5.54 -3.48 16.09
N PHE A 159 -6.07 -2.63 16.98
CA PHE A 159 -7.51 -2.42 17.10
C PHE A 159 -8.13 -1.79 15.85
N ILE A 160 -7.38 -0.91 15.17
CA ILE A 160 -7.80 -0.33 13.89
C ILE A 160 -7.87 -1.42 12.82
N THR A 161 -6.83 -2.24 12.71
CA THR A 161 -6.73 -3.31 11.70
C THR A 161 -7.80 -4.36 11.91
N GLU A 162 -7.93 -4.89 13.12
CA GLU A 162 -8.94 -5.90 13.48
C GLU A 162 -10.36 -5.38 13.18
N SER A 163 -10.69 -4.15 13.62
CA SER A 163 -12.05 -3.61 13.48
C SER A 163 -12.40 -3.25 12.04
N LEU A 164 -11.47 -2.66 11.28
CA LEU A 164 -11.75 -2.15 9.93
C LEU A 164 -11.45 -3.17 8.84
N VAL A 165 -10.28 -3.83 8.88
CA VAL A 165 -9.80 -4.70 7.80
C VAL A 165 -10.46 -6.06 7.87
N SER A 166 -10.43 -6.74 9.02
CA SER A 166 -11.12 -8.03 9.17
C SER A 166 -12.63 -7.86 9.01
N GLY A 167 -13.22 -6.84 9.64
CA GLY A 167 -14.63 -6.51 9.48
C GLY A 167 -15.04 -6.36 8.02
N ALA A 168 -14.34 -5.49 7.28
CA ALA A 168 -14.61 -5.29 5.85
C ALA A 168 -14.45 -6.57 5.02
N SER A 169 -13.40 -7.35 5.24
CA SER A 169 -13.20 -8.61 4.52
C SER A 169 -14.30 -9.63 4.80
N LYS A 170 -14.71 -9.80 6.05
CA LYS A 170 -15.77 -10.74 6.45
C LYS A 170 -17.10 -10.45 5.77
N TYR A 171 -17.43 -9.17 5.58
CA TYR A 171 -18.68 -8.76 4.94
C TYR A 171 -18.57 -8.58 3.41
N SER A 172 -17.38 -8.74 2.82
CA SER A 172 -17.16 -8.61 1.37
C SER A 172 -18.06 -9.52 0.53
N VAL A 173 -18.37 -10.71 1.05
CA VAL A 173 -19.22 -11.73 0.39
C VAL A 173 -20.68 -11.30 0.17
N PHE A 174 -21.15 -10.24 0.84
CA PHE A 174 -22.52 -9.74 0.71
C PHE A 174 -22.67 -8.64 -0.34
N GLY A 175 -21.58 -8.13 -0.90
CA GLY A 175 -21.61 -7.12 -1.97
C GLY A 175 -22.03 -7.72 -3.33
N ALA A 176 -22.39 -6.86 -4.28
CA ALA A 176 -22.58 -7.29 -5.67
C ALA A 176 -21.27 -7.80 -6.29
N SER A 177 -20.13 -7.42 -5.72
CA SER A 177 -18.80 -7.94 -6.06
C SER A 177 -17.84 -7.93 -4.87
N ASP A 178 -16.80 -8.77 -4.95
CA ASP A 178 -15.81 -9.02 -3.89
C ASP A 178 -14.67 -7.98 -3.87
N TRP A 179 -14.97 -6.70 -4.10
CA TRP A 179 -13.94 -5.64 -4.12
C TRP A 179 -13.51 -5.19 -2.72
N LEU A 180 -14.37 -5.40 -1.71
CA LEU A 180 -14.09 -4.93 -0.34
C LEU A 180 -12.88 -5.64 0.29
N LYS A 181 -12.52 -6.82 -0.21
CA LYS A 181 -11.30 -7.56 0.16
C LYS A 181 -10.01 -6.78 -0.04
N ASP A 182 -10.03 -5.84 -0.99
CA ASP A 182 -8.83 -5.09 -1.35
C ASP A 182 -8.55 -3.94 -0.37
N ILE A 183 -9.33 -3.80 0.71
CA ILE A 183 -9.11 -2.77 1.73
C ILE A 183 -7.68 -2.80 2.30
N ARG A 184 -7.09 -3.99 2.46
CA ARG A 184 -5.67 -4.16 2.87
C ARG A 184 -4.67 -3.61 1.85
N SER A 185 -5.08 -3.50 0.59
CA SER A 185 -4.28 -2.99 -0.53
C SER A 185 -4.41 -1.47 -0.72
N VAL A 186 -5.19 -0.78 0.13
CA VAL A 186 -5.51 0.64 0.00
C VAL A 186 -4.90 1.42 1.16
N ASP A 187 -4.25 2.53 0.84
CA ASP A 187 -3.83 3.49 1.85
C ASP A 187 -5.05 3.97 2.66
N VAL A 188 -4.95 3.93 3.99
CA VAL A 188 -6.04 4.30 4.92
C VAL A 188 -6.69 5.65 4.56
N ARG A 189 -5.89 6.62 4.07
CA ARG A 189 -6.35 7.96 3.68
C ARG A 189 -7.20 7.94 2.41
N SER A 190 -6.98 6.96 1.56
CA SER A 190 -7.68 6.75 0.30
C SER A 190 -8.95 5.91 0.45
N ILE A 191 -9.22 5.32 1.62
CA ILE A 191 -10.40 4.48 1.85
C ILE A 191 -11.71 5.21 1.47
N PRO A 192 -11.97 6.47 1.88
CA PRO A 192 -13.24 7.13 1.51
C PRO A 192 -13.43 7.30 -0.01
N ASP A 193 -12.40 7.76 -0.73
CA ASP A 193 -12.46 7.93 -2.20
C ASP A 193 -12.54 6.56 -2.91
N TRP A 194 -11.84 5.55 -2.37
CA TRP A 194 -11.90 4.17 -2.85
C TRP A 194 -13.29 3.54 -2.67
N LEU A 195 -13.95 3.75 -1.53
CA LEU A 195 -15.33 3.32 -1.29
C LEU A 195 -16.29 3.96 -2.31
N VAL A 196 -16.18 5.27 -2.54
CA VAL A 196 -17.00 5.98 -3.54
C VAL A 196 -16.72 5.47 -4.95
N SER A 197 -15.46 5.23 -5.30
CA SER A 197 -15.05 4.63 -6.56
C SER A 197 -15.69 3.27 -6.77
N ASN A 198 -15.54 2.34 -5.82
CA ASN A 198 -16.07 0.99 -5.98
C ASN A 198 -17.59 0.94 -5.91
N TYR A 199 -18.21 1.77 -5.08
CA TYR A 199 -19.66 1.94 -5.16
C TYR A 199 -20.07 2.35 -6.57
N PHE A 200 -19.44 3.38 -7.14
CA PHE A 200 -19.79 3.87 -8.48
C PHE A 200 -19.53 2.85 -9.59
N TYR A 201 -18.38 2.15 -9.58
CA TYR A 201 -17.97 1.28 -10.69
C TYR A 201 -18.38 -0.20 -10.52
N HIS A 202 -18.62 -0.67 -9.31
CA HIS A 202 -18.82 -2.09 -9.02
C HIS A 202 -20.20 -2.38 -8.41
N GLU A 203 -20.69 -1.57 -7.46
CA GLU A 203 -21.98 -1.84 -6.79
C GLU A 203 -23.18 -1.13 -7.42
N MET A 204 -23.00 0.10 -7.91
CA MET A 204 -24.09 0.95 -8.37
C MET A 204 -24.83 0.31 -9.54
N ASN A 205 -26.17 0.28 -9.44
CA ASN A 205 -27.05 -0.20 -10.49
C ASN A 205 -26.71 0.43 -11.85
N LEU A 206 -26.70 -0.39 -12.90
CA LEU A 206 -26.28 0.01 -14.24
C LEU A 206 -27.11 1.19 -14.79
N LEU A 207 -28.43 1.19 -14.60
CA LEU A 207 -29.30 2.27 -15.07
C LEU A 207 -29.02 3.59 -14.35
N LEU A 208 -28.87 3.53 -13.02
CA LEU A 208 -28.52 4.71 -12.21
C LEU A 208 -27.16 5.27 -12.64
N ARG A 209 -26.18 4.40 -12.88
CA ARG A 209 -24.84 4.80 -13.33
C ARG A 209 -24.88 5.51 -14.68
N TRP A 210 -25.60 4.95 -15.66
CA TRP A 210 -25.74 5.57 -16.97
C TRP A 210 -26.54 6.87 -16.95
N LEU A 211 -27.45 7.05 -16.00
CA LEU A 211 -28.13 8.34 -15.75
C LEU A 211 -27.17 9.37 -15.13
N LEU A 212 -26.33 8.94 -14.18
CA LEU A 212 -25.40 9.82 -13.46
C LEU A 212 -24.20 10.27 -14.29
N ILE A 213 -23.69 9.44 -15.20
CA ILE A 213 -22.53 9.80 -16.04
C ILE A 213 -22.75 11.11 -16.82
N PRO A 214 -23.80 11.27 -17.66
CA PRO A 214 -24.02 12.50 -18.41
C PRO A 214 -24.27 13.69 -17.47
N PHE A 215 -24.95 13.46 -16.34
CA PHE A 215 -25.18 14.50 -15.33
C PHE A 215 -23.87 15.00 -14.72
N LEU A 216 -22.96 14.13 -14.29
CA LEU A 216 -21.66 14.51 -13.69
C LEU A 216 -20.72 15.15 -14.71
N LEU A 217 -20.77 14.70 -15.97
CA LEU A 217 -20.03 15.33 -17.07
C LEU A 217 -20.56 16.75 -17.35
N LEU A 218 -21.88 16.91 -17.45
CA LEU A 218 -22.53 18.21 -17.59
C LEU A 218 -22.19 19.12 -16.40
N LEU A 219 -22.25 18.58 -15.18
CA LEU A 219 -21.90 19.29 -13.96
C LEU A 219 -20.45 19.80 -13.99
N THR A 220 -19.53 19.06 -14.60
CA THR A 220 -18.14 19.52 -14.79
C THR A 220 -18.07 20.69 -15.78
N ILE A 221 -18.76 20.57 -16.92
CA ILE A 221 -18.80 21.61 -17.95
C ILE A 221 -19.42 22.89 -17.37
N THR A 222 -20.45 22.77 -16.53
CA THR A 222 -21.12 23.91 -15.91
C THR A 222 -20.26 24.60 -14.86
N ALA A 223 -19.45 23.85 -14.10
CA ALA A 223 -18.45 24.44 -13.21
C ALA A 223 -17.43 25.28 -14.00
N ALA A 224 -16.92 24.74 -15.11
CA ALA A 224 -16.01 25.45 -15.99
C ALA A 224 -16.67 26.68 -16.64
N ALA A 225 -17.93 26.58 -17.05
CA ALA A 225 -18.71 27.68 -17.60
C ALA A 225 -18.94 28.79 -16.57
N LEU A 226 -19.16 28.45 -15.28
CA LEU A 226 -19.25 29.42 -14.20
C LEU A 226 -17.92 30.14 -13.96
N ILE A 227 -16.81 29.41 -13.96
CA ILE A 227 -15.48 30.02 -13.84
C ILE A 227 -15.22 30.96 -15.03
N ALA A 228 -15.54 30.53 -16.26
CA ALA A 228 -15.43 31.36 -17.45
C ALA A 228 -16.31 32.61 -17.36
N GLN A 229 -17.53 32.50 -16.83
CA GLN A 229 -18.43 33.63 -16.61
C GLN A 229 -17.85 34.62 -15.60
N PHE A 230 -17.26 34.10 -14.52
CA PHE A 230 -16.58 34.94 -13.53
C PHE A 230 -15.39 35.66 -14.16
N LEU A 231 -14.53 34.96 -14.91
CA LEU A 231 -13.38 35.56 -15.59
C LEU A 231 -13.80 36.63 -16.61
N GLN A 232 -14.91 36.42 -17.32
CA GLN A 232 -15.51 37.44 -18.18
C GLN A 232 -15.94 38.67 -17.37
N TYR A 233 -16.62 38.46 -16.24
CA TYR A 233 -17.06 39.53 -15.35
C TYR A 233 -15.89 40.35 -14.77
N VAL A 234 -14.74 39.73 -14.47
CA VAL A 234 -13.54 40.44 -14.01
C VAL A 234 -12.70 41.03 -15.16
N GLY A 235 -13.14 40.88 -16.41
CA GLY A 235 -12.50 41.48 -17.59
C GLY A 235 -11.30 40.72 -18.16
N PHE A 236 -11.10 39.45 -17.82
CA PHE A 236 -10.04 38.62 -18.41
C PHE A 236 -10.37 38.13 -19.83
N PHE A 237 -11.67 37.96 -20.14
CA PHE A 237 -12.17 37.55 -21.45
C PHE A 237 -13.42 38.36 -21.83
N ASP A 238 -13.63 38.61 -23.12
CA ASP A 238 -14.81 39.35 -23.59
C ASP A 238 -16.08 38.50 -23.61
N VAL A 239 -15.93 37.18 -23.76
CA VAL A 239 -17.03 36.22 -23.91
C VAL A 239 -16.81 34.95 -23.09
N ASN A 240 -17.91 34.33 -22.67
CA ASN A 240 -17.87 33.00 -22.10
C ASN A 240 -17.73 31.95 -23.21
N ILE A 241 -16.51 31.51 -23.47
CA ILE A 241 -16.15 30.59 -24.57
C ILE A 241 -16.95 29.26 -24.50
N LEU A 242 -17.42 28.85 -23.33
CA LEU A 242 -18.18 27.61 -23.16
C LEU A 242 -19.67 27.76 -23.52
N LEU A 243 -20.24 28.96 -23.37
CA LEU A 243 -21.63 29.27 -23.72
C LEU A 243 -21.75 29.86 -25.14
N ASP A 244 -20.78 30.68 -25.56
CA ASP A 244 -20.86 31.47 -26.78
C ASP A 244 -19.75 31.10 -27.79
N ASN A 245 -19.80 29.85 -28.27
CA ASN A 245 -18.89 29.36 -29.32
C ASN A 245 -19.63 28.95 -30.60
N SER A 246 -18.88 28.83 -31.69
CA SER A 246 -19.40 28.48 -33.02
C SER A 246 -20.08 27.10 -33.05
N LEU A 247 -19.64 26.15 -32.23
CA LEU A 247 -20.24 24.82 -32.15
C LEU A 247 -21.64 24.85 -31.52
N VAL A 248 -21.80 25.55 -30.40
CA VAL A 248 -23.11 25.72 -29.73
C VAL A 248 -24.06 26.47 -30.65
N ARG A 249 -23.60 27.52 -31.34
CA ARG A 249 -24.41 28.26 -32.32
C ARG A 249 -24.82 27.39 -33.52
N ALA A 250 -23.93 26.53 -34.01
CA ALA A 250 -24.22 25.60 -35.10
C ALA A 250 -25.32 24.57 -34.76
N LEU A 251 -25.56 24.29 -33.47
CA LEU A 251 -26.63 23.38 -33.03
C LEU A 251 -28.03 24.03 -33.05
N GLY A 252 -28.15 25.33 -33.35
CA GLY A 252 -29.43 26.03 -33.48
C GLY A 252 -30.30 25.93 -32.21
N LEU A 253 -31.54 25.46 -32.35
CA LEU A 253 -32.49 25.33 -31.23
C LEU A 253 -31.96 24.41 -30.10
N PHE A 254 -31.24 23.35 -30.44
CA PHE A 254 -30.60 22.48 -29.45
C PHE A 254 -29.47 23.18 -28.70
N GLY A 255 -28.72 24.05 -29.38
CA GLY A 255 -27.70 24.90 -28.77
C GLY A 255 -28.28 25.84 -27.73
N ASN A 256 -29.41 26.48 -28.05
CA ASN A 256 -30.11 27.36 -27.12
C ASN A 256 -30.61 26.60 -25.87
N ILE A 257 -31.19 25.42 -26.04
CA ILE A 257 -31.62 24.58 -24.92
C ILE A 257 -30.43 24.18 -24.05
N LEU A 258 -29.32 23.77 -24.66
CA LEU A 258 -28.09 23.40 -23.95
C LEU A 258 -27.55 24.59 -23.15
N SER A 259 -27.48 25.79 -23.73
CA SER A 259 -27.05 27.00 -23.04
C SER A 259 -27.95 27.35 -21.86
N TRP A 260 -29.27 27.18 -21.98
CA TRP A 260 -30.21 27.36 -20.87
C TRP A 260 -29.96 26.36 -19.74
N ILE A 261 -29.77 25.07 -20.07
CA ILE A 261 -29.46 24.03 -19.08
C ILE A 261 -28.15 24.34 -18.37
N ILE A 262 -27.12 24.75 -19.11
CA ILE A 262 -25.82 25.08 -18.52
C ILE A 262 -25.95 26.30 -17.60
N THR A 263 -26.61 27.36 -18.06
CA THR A 263 -26.83 28.59 -17.29
C THR A 263 -27.64 28.32 -16.02
N ALA A 264 -28.72 27.52 -16.12
CA ALA A 264 -29.49 27.10 -14.95
C ALA A 264 -28.64 26.30 -13.95
N SER A 265 -27.81 25.38 -14.46
CA SER A 265 -26.90 24.57 -13.64
C SER A 265 -25.76 25.39 -13.01
N MET A 266 -25.35 26.50 -13.62
CA MET A 266 -24.37 27.43 -13.04
C MET A 266 -24.87 28.04 -11.73
N PHE A 267 -26.18 28.27 -11.57
CA PHE A 267 -26.73 28.71 -10.29
C PHE A 267 -26.54 27.68 -9.18
N VAL A 268 -26.71 26.39 -9.49
CA VAL A 268 -26.44 25.29 -8.53
C VAL A 268 -24.99 25.36 -8.06
N TRP A 269 -24.04 25.51 -8.99
CA TRP A 269 -22.63 25.68 -8.65
C TRP A 269 -22.34 26.93 -7.85
N PHE A 270 -22.96 28.05 -8.21
CA PHE A 270 -22.83 29.30 -7.47
C PHE A 270 -23.20 29.08 -5.99
N PHE A 271 -24.35 28.46 -5.71
CA PHE A 271 -24.74 28.14 -4.34
C PHE A 271 -23.79 27.14 -3.65
N ILE A 272 -23.33 26.11 -4.37
CA ILE A 272 -22.33 25.17 -3.84
C ILE A 272 -21.06 25.93 -3.42
N PHE A 273 -20.54 26.84 -4.26
CA PHE A 273 -19.35 27.63 -3.93
C PHE A 273 -19.60 28.58 -2.77
N VAL A 274 -20.76 29.25 -2.73
CA VAL A 274 -21.15 30.15 -1.63
C VAL A 274 -21.18 29.40 -0.29
N VAL A 275 -21.70 28.17 -0.26
CA VAL A 275 -21.72 27.32 0.95
C VAL A 275 -20.36 26.69 1.24
N ALA A 276 -19.57 26.37 0.21
CA ALA A 276 -18.25 25.77 0.36
C ALA A 276 -17.26 26.73 1.06
N VAL A 277 -17.37 28.05 0.87
CA VAL A 277 -16.50 29.04 1.52
C VAL A 277 -16.58 28.99 3.06
N PRO A 278 -17.76 29.15 3.71
CA PRO A 278 -17.86 29.07 5.17
C PRO A 278 -17.54 27.67 5.68
N LEU A 279 -17.97 26.61 4.98
CA LEU A 279 -17.60 25.23 5.35
C LEU A 279 -16.09 25.00 5.31
N TYR A 280 -15.38 25.58 4.34
CA TYR A 280 -13.93 25.49 4.25
C TYR A 280 -13.25 26.20 5.43
N ILE A 281 -13.79 27.33 5.89
CA ILE A 281 -13.28 28.04 7.08
C ILE A 281 -13.46 27.17 8.34
N ILE A 282 -14.66 26.58 8.53
CA ILE A 282 -14.94 25.67 9.65
C ILE A 282 -14.02 24.45 9.58
N TYR A 283 -13.91 23.82 8.40
CA TYR A 283 -13.04 22.68 8.17
C TYR A 283 -11.58 22.98 8.50
N ARG A 284 -11.08 24.15 8.07
CA ARG A 284 -9.72 24.61 8.38
C ARG A 284 -9.51 24.80 9.87
N ASP A 285 -10.51 25.33 10.59
CA ASP A 285 -10.42 25.49 12.04
C ASP A 285 -10.44 24.16 12.78
N ILE A 286 -11.37 23.26 12.43
CA ILE A 286 -11.42 21.88 12.94
C ILE A 286 -10.07 21.19 12.70
N ARG A 287 -9.54 21.24 11.47
CA ARG A 287 -8.23 20.66 11.12
C ARG A 287 -7.10 21.22 11.97
N ARG A 288 -7.09 22.53 12.23
CA ARG A 288 -6.08 23.16 13.11
C ARG A 288 -6.23 22.67 14.56
N THR A 289 -7.45 22.58 15.06
CA THR A 289 -7.73 22.10 16.41
C THR A 289 -7.31 20.64 16.58
N LEU A 290 -7.70 19.77 15.66
CA LEU A 290 -7.30 18.37 15.65
C LEU A 290 -5.77 18.20 15.58
N LYS A 291 -5.08 19.02 14.77
CA LYS A 291 -3.61 19.02 14.71
C LYS A 291 -2.97 19.42 16.04
N ARG A 292 -3.54 20.42 16.74
CA ARG A 292 -3.06 20.83 18.08
C ARG A 292 -3.24 19.75 19.13
N MET A 293 -4.35 19.02 19.07
CA MET A 293 -4.68 17.95 20.01
C MET A 293 -3.91 16.64 19.76
N GLN A 294 -3.14 16.55 18.67
CA GLN A 294 -2.47 15.30 18.25
C GLN A 294 -3.42 14.10 18.09
N ILE A 295 -4.74 14.33 18.04
CA ILE A 295 -5.76 13.29 17.80
C ILE A 295 -5.64 12.74 16.38
N PHE A 296 -5.18 13.59 15.46
CA PHE A 296 -4.68 13.19 14.16
C PHE A 296 -3.20 13.55 14.16
N PRO A 297 -2.30 12.68 14.62
CA PRO A 297 -0.88 12.85 14.37
C PRO A 297 -0.73 12.80 12.88
N THR A 298 -0.67 13.97 12.25
CA THR A 298 -0.31 14.18 10.85
C THR A 298 -0.57 12.95 9.96
N PHE A 299 -1.85 12.64 9.65
CA PHE A 299 -2.22 12.12 8.33
C PHE A 299 -1.98 13.21 7.27
N LYS A 300 -0.86 13.95 7.40
CA LYS A 300 -0.35 14.78 6.35
C LYS A 300 -0.07 13.84 5.20
N SER A 301 -0.41 14.33 4.03
CA SER A 301 0.33 14.06 2.80
C SER A 301 1.79 14.45 3.02
N ALA A 302 2.50 13.67 3.81
CA ALA A 302 3.88 13.42 3.49
C ALA A 302 3.86 12.80 2.09
N PRO A 303 4.46 13.40 1.06
CA PRO A 303 4.99 12.56 -0.03
C PRO A 303 5.70 11.39 0.65
N THR A 304 5.63 10.16 0.12
CA THR A 304 6.16 8.92 0.74
C THR A 304 7.51 9.10 1.49
N ASN A 305 8.31 10.07 1.05
CA ASN A 305 9.45 10.62 1.77
C ASN A 305 9.23 11.00 3.26
N GLU A 306 8.22 11.78 3.69
CA GLU A 306 8.13 12.16 5.12
C GLU A 306 7.61 11.03 6.04
N ALA A 307 6.83 10.09 5.52
CA ALA A 307 6.42 8.90 6.30
C ALA A 307 7.62 8.00 6.59
N ASN A 308 8.54 7.89 5.62
CA ASN A 308 9.76 7.11 5.78
C ASN A 308 10.84 7.83 6.61
N ASN A 309 10.68 9.12 6.94
CA ASN A 309 11.70 9.89 7.66
C ASN A 309 12.03 9.31 9.03
N ILE A 310 11.05 8.80 9.78
CA ILE A 310 11.31 8.19 11.10
C ILE A 310 12.24 6.96 10.97
N TYR A 311 12.08 6.17 9.91
CA TYR A 311 12.91 5.01 9.61
C TYR A 311 14.30 5.40 9.11
N LEU A 312 14.38 6.44 8.26
CA LEU A 312 15.67 7.00 7.84
C LEU A 312 16.46 7.55 9.03
N GLU A 313 15.80 8.25 9.96
CA GLU A 313 16.45 8.75 11.18
C GLU A 313 16.88 7.62 12.12
N ARG A 314 16.07 6.55 12.27
CA ARG A 314 16.48 5.35 13.02
C ARG A 314 17.69 4.68 12.39
N ALA A 315 17.71 4.49 11.07
CA ALA A 315 18.85 3.91 10.37
C ALA A 315 20.12 4.76 10.56
N ARG A 316 20.00 6.10 10.49
CA ARG A 316 21.09 7.04 10.75
C ARG A 316 21.57 6.98 12.20
N ALA A 317 20.68 6.78 13.17
CA ALA A 317 21.05 6.57 14.57
C ALA A 317 21.85 5.29 14.77
N VAL A 318 21.35 4.16 14.24
CA VAL A 318 22.06 2.87 14.26
C VAL A 318 23.45 3.00 13.61
N PHE A 319 23.56 3.71 12.49
CA PHE A 319 24.83 3.98 11.82
C PHE A 319 25.82 4.82 12.65
N ARG A 320 25.34 5.69 13.54
CA ARG A 320 26.20 6.45 14.46
C ARG A 320 26.66 5.58 15.64
N GLU A 321 25.77 4.75 16.17
CA GLU A 321 26.02 3.87 17.32
C GLU A 321 26.86 2.64 16.95
N HIS A 322 26.71 2.13 15.72
CA HIS A 322 27.36 0.92 15.20
C HIS A 322 28.11 1.20 13.90
N PRO A 323 29.36 1.70 13.97
CA PRO A 323 30.14 2.07 12.78
C PRO A 323 30.45 0.91 11.82
N GLU A 324 30.39 -0.33 12.30
CA GLU A 324 30.61 -1.55 11.53
C GLU A 324 29.41 -1.94 10.65
N VAL A 325 28.24 -1.35 10.88
CA VAL A 325 27.05 -1.60 10.07
C VAL A 325 27.18 -0.91 8.72
N CYS A 326 27.02 -1.68 7.65
CA CYS A 326 27.05 -1.17 6.27
C CYS A 326 25.67 -1.09 5.62
N ALA A 327 24.69 -1.85 6.13
CA ALA A 327 23.34 -1.89 5.61
C ALA A 327 22.33 -1.94 6.75
N TYR A 328 21.30 -1.10 6.68
CA TYR A 328 20.12 -1.14 7.55
C TYR A 328 18.91 -1.57 6.70
N ILE A 329 18.21 -2.62 7.12
CA ILE A 329 17.12 -3.25 6.36
C ILE A 329 15.86 -3.28 7.22
N PHE A 330 14.73 -2.89 6.64
CA PHE A 330 13.43 -2.95 7.29
C PHE A 330 12.28 -3.17 6.30
N GLY A 331 11.10 -3.57 6.81
CA GLY A 331 9.86 -3.77 6.07
C GLY A 331 8.80 -2.72 6.44
N HIS A 332 7.57 -3.17 6.74
CA HIS A 332 6.52 -2.45 7.47
C HIS A 332 5.77 -1.35 6.69
N THR A 333 6.45 -0.55 5.87
CA THR A 333 5.81 0.57 5.14
C THR A 333 5.26 0.19 3.76
N HIS A 334 5.54 -1.04 3.31
CA HIS A 334 5.15 -1.59 2.00
C HIS A 334 5.74 -0.85 0.77
N ASP A 335 6.48 0.25 0.95
CA ASP A 335 7.11 1.02 -0.14
C ASP A 335 8.60 0.67 -0.27
N ALA A 336 8.93 -0.26 -1.18
CA ALA A 336 10.32 -0.64 -1.41
C ALA A 336 11.17 0.58 -1.84
N PHE A 337 12.34 0.74 -1.23
CA PHE A 337 13.32 1.74 -1.64
C PHE A 337 14.73 1.34 -1.23
N LEU A 338 15.71 1.99 -1.86
CA LEU A 338 17.11 1.95 -1.45
C LEU A 338 17.68 3.37 -1.46
N VAL A 339 18.29 3.76 -0.35
CA VAL A 339 19.07 5.02 -0.25
C VAL A 339 20.51 4.67 0.10
N LYS A 340 21.47 5.22 -0.66
CA LYS A 340 22.89 5.12 -0.36
C LYS A 340 23.37 6.44 0.26
N GLU A 341 23.92 6.38 1.47
CA GLU A 341 24.47 7.55 2.20
C GLU A 341 25.81 7.16 2.83
N ASN A 342 26.87 7.97 2.63
CA ASN A 342 28.18 7.80 3.28
C ASN A 342 28.78 6.38 3.17
N GLY A 343 28.65 5.74 2.00
CA GLY A 343 29.17 4.37 1.79
C GLY A 343 28.34 3.26 2.46
N ARG A 344 27.13 3.57 2.96
CA ARG A 344 26.18 2.64 3.56
C ARG A 344 24.85 2.69 2.82
N VAL A 345 23.98 1.72 3.07
CA VAL A 345 22.63 1.66 2.47
C VAL A 345 21.53 1.48 3.49
N ILE A 346 20.41 2.14 3.23
CA ILE A 346 19.14 1.96 3.94
C ILE A 346 18.16 1.34 2.94
N ILE A 347 17.56 0.22 3.30
CA ILE A 347 16.70 -0.58 2.43
C ILE A 347 15.35 -0.77 3.11
N ASN A 348 14.27 -0.41 2.40
CA ASN A 348 12.95 -0.96 2.68
C ASN A 348 12.66 -2.08 1.68
N THR A 349 12.31 -3.27 2.18
CA THR A 349 12.06 -4.47 1.37
C THR A 349 10.72 -4.43 0.61
N GLY A 350 9.83 -3.50 0.95
CA GLY A 350 8.52 -3.33 0.34
C GLY A 350 7.54 -4.41 0.76
N THR A 351 6.67 -4.82 -0.16
CA THR A 351 5.65 -5.85 0.09
C THR A 351 5.47 -6.73 -1.14
N TRP A 352 4.98 -7.94 -0.92
CA TRP A 352 4.48 -8.81 -2.00
C TRP A 352 2.97 -8.66 -2.22
N LEU A 353 2.29 -7.86 -1.41
CA LEU A 353 0.86 -7.59 -1.57
C LEU A 353 0.54 -6.80 -2.84
N LYS A 354 -0.72 -6.93 -3.26
CA LYS A 354 -1.34 -6.04 -4.23
C LYS A 354 -1.41 -4.63 -3.64
N ILE A 355 -1.11 -3.62 -4.45
CA ILE A 355 -1.21 -2.20 -4.08
C ILE A 355 -2.16 -1.52 -5.04
N LEU A 356 -3.25 -0.94 -4.53
CA LEU A 356 -4.21 -0.19 -5.33
C LEU A 356 -3.76 1.26 -5.48
N LYS A 357 -3.42 1.67 -6.71
CA LYS A 357 -3.06 3.05 -7.04
C LYS A 357 -4.24 3.80 -7.64
N ARG A 358 -4.56 4.95 -7.04
CA ARG A 358 -5.58 5.86 -7.57
C ARG A 358 -5.10 6.52 -8.86
N VAL A 359 -5.92 6.44 -9.92
CA VAL A 359 -5.74 7.11 -11.20
C VAL A 359 -6.91 8.07 -11.41
N SER A 360 -6.61 9.36 -11.47
CA SER A 360 -7.62 10.37 -11.74
C SER A 360 -8.20 10.20 -13.15
N VAL A 361 -9.53 10.32 -13.27
CA VAL A 361 -10.23 10.35 -14.57
C VAL A 361 -9.85 11.57 -15.39
N ARG A 362 -9.89 11.44 -16.71
CA ARG A 362 -9.54 12.53 -17.63
C ARG A 362 -10.57 13.66 -17.64
N PHE A 363 -11.84 13.31 -17.49
CA PHE A 363 -12.94 14.25 -17.62
C PHE A 363 -13.80 14.26 -16.36
N GLY A 364 -13.80 15.42 -15.71
CA GLY A 364 -14.82 15.78 -14.74
C GLY A 364 -14.74 15.20 -13.35
N LEU A 365 -15.88 15.30 -12.66
CA LEU A 365 -16.08 14.98 -11.25
C LEU A 365 -16.39 13.49 -11.01
N LEU A 366 -16.13 12.64 -12.01
CA LEU A 366 -16.31 11.20 -11.86
C LEU A 366 -15.28 10.66 -10.85
N PRO A 367 -15.64 9.63 -10.06
CA PRO A 367 -14.72 9.03 -9.09
C PRO A 367 -13.43 8.54 -9.74
N GLY A 368 -12.32 8.70 -9.03
CA GLY A 368 -11.02 8.14 -9.45
C GLY A 368 -11.10 6.62 -9.62
N ILE A 369 -10.20 6.05 -10.41
CA ILE A 369 -10.17 4.61 -10.66
C ILE A 369 -8.96 4.02 -9.94
N TYR A 370 -9.16 2.99 -9.15
CA TYR A 370 -8.09 2.30 -8.47
C TYR A 370 -7.56 1.16 -9.34
N TYR A 371 -6.29 1.26 -9.70
CA TYR A 371 -5.62 0.30 -10.54
C TYR A 371 -4.72 -0.60 -9.68
N PRO A 372 -4.89 -1.93 -9.76
CA PRO A 372 -4.02 -2.85 -9.05
C PRO A 372 -2.61 -2.83 -9.62
N THR A 373 -1.63 -2.71 -8.75
CA THR A 373 -0.21 -2.78 -9.08
C THR A 373 0.48 -3.76 -8.15
N PHE A 374 1.53 -4.41 -8.65
CA PHE A 374 2.35 -5.34 -7.88
C PHE A 374 3.79 -4.86 -7.94
N ARG A 375 4.50 -4.98 -6.81
CA ARG A 375 5.93 -4.72 -6.73
C ARG A 375 6.62 -5.89 -6.04
N LEU A 376 6.38 -7.10 -6.57
CA LEU A 376 6.97 -8.32 -6.05
C LEU A 376 8.48 -8.24 -6.22
N ASN A 377 9.23 -8.17 -5.13
CA ASN A 377 10.65 -7.89 -5.20
C ASN A 377 11.42 -8.59 -4.08
N TYR A 378 12.73 -8.69 -4.26
CA TYR A 378 13.65 -9.07 -3.20
C TYR A 378 14.96 -8.31 -3.34
N PHE A 379 15.62 -8.12 -2.20
CA PHE A 379 17.01 -7.67 -2.15
C PHE A 379 17.93 -8.85 -1.92
N LYS A 380 19.09 -8.85 -2.56
CA LYS A 380 20.17 -9.80 -2.31
C LYS A 380 21.42 -9.04 -1.90
N ILE A 381 22.02 -9.37 -0.77
CA ILE A 381 23.30 -8.81 -0.32
C ILE A 381 24.35 -9.92 -0.25
N TYR A 382 25.50 -9.70 -0.87
CA TYR A 382 26.62 -10.67 -0.88
C TYR A 382 27.97 -9.95 -1.02
N SER A 383 29.05 -10.64 -0.69
CA SER A 383 30.43 -10.14 -0.84
C SER A 383 31.04 -10.61 -2.17
N GLU A 384 31.63 -9.69 -2.93
CA GLU A 384 32.31 -9.92 -4.21
C GLU A 384 33.62 -9.12 -4.23
N ALA A 385 34.78 -9.81 -4.27
CA ALA A 385 36.10 -9.18 -4.33
C ALA A 385 36.31 -8.05 -3.29
N GLU A 386 36.07 -8.35 -2.01
CA GLU A 386 36.14 -7.42 -0.86
C GLU A 386 35.11 -6.27 -0.86
N LYS A 387 34.22 -6.21 -1.84
CA LYS A 387 33.12 -5.23 -1.89
C LYS A 387 31.80 -5.89 -1.52
N ILE A 388 30.93 -5.11 -0.89
CA ILE A 388 29.57 -5.54 -0.57
C ILE A 388 28.65 -5.10 -1.70
N VAL A 389 27.94 -6.06 -2.28
CA VAL A 389 27.03 -5.85 -3.39
C VAL A 389 25.61 -6.04 -2.92
N VAL A 390 24.77 -5.05 -3.20
CA VAL A 390 23.31 -5.10 -3.04
C VAL A 390 22.68 -5.19 -4.41
N LYS A 391 21.96 -6.27 -4.67
CA LYS A 391 21.19 -6.48 -5.89
C LYS A 391 19.70 -6.35 -5.58
N TYR A 392 19.00 -5.57 -6.37
CA TYR A 392 17.53 -5.47 -6.35
C TYR A 392 16.96 -6.21 -7.55
N VAL A 393 15.93 -7.02 -7.32
CA VAL A 393 15.22 -7.74 -8.39
C VAL A 393 13.73 -7.57 -8.18
N GLU A 394 13.05 -7.09 -9.23
CA GLU A 394 11.61 -7.01 -9.30
C GLU A 394 11.08 -8.09 -10.24
N LEU A 395 10.12 -8.88 -9.77
CA LEU A 395 9.44 -9.93 -10.53
C LEU A 395 8.23 -9.30 -11.23
N ALA A 396 8.19 -9.43 -12.55
CA ALA A 396 7.10 -8.87 -13.33
C ALA A 396 5.80 -9.63 -13.07
N LYS A 397 4.78 -8.91 -12.58
CA LYS A 397 3.41 -9.42 -12.45
C LYS A 397 2.43 -8.48 -13.12
N LYS A 398 1.63 -9.03 -14.03
CA LYS A 398 0.51 -8.30 -14.63
C LYS A 398 -0.74 -8.56 -13.78
N PRO A 399 -1.47 -7.53 -13.36
CA PRO A 399 -2.73 -7.72 -12.67
C PRO A 399 -3.70 -8.56 -13.49
N THR A 400 -4.31 -9.54 -12.85
CA THR A 400 -5.34 -10.42 -13.44
C THR A 400 -6.67 -9.69 -13.61
N GLU A 401 -7.00 -8.82 -12.64
CA GLU A 401 -8.22 -8.01 -12.65
C GLU A 401 -8.21 -6.99 -13.79
N LYS A 402 -9.18 -7.15 -14.68
CA LYS A 402 -9.35 -6.31 -15.87
C LYS A 402 -10.30 -5.17 -15.54
N LEU A 403 -9.81 -3.94 -15.62
CA LEU A 403 -10.66 -2.75 -15.67
C LEU A 403 -11.78 -2.94 -16.71
N THR A 404 -12.99 -2.47 -16.38
CA THR A 404 -14.14 -2.42 -17.29
C THR A 404 -13.86 -1.50 -18.49
N LEU A 405 -14.63 -1.64 -19.57
CA LEU A 405 -14.50 -0.78 -20.76
C LEU A 405 -14.68 0.71 -20.40
N LEU A 406 -15.65 1.02 -19.53
CA LEU A 406 -15.87 2.38 -19.03
C LEU A 406 -14.65 2.91 -18.28
N GLN A 407 -14.11 2.14 -17.34
CA GLN A 407 -12.93 2.54 -16.58
C GLN A 407 -11.73 2.80 -17.51
N ARG A 408 -11.48 1.91 -18.48
CA ARG A 408 -10.41 2.08 -19.48
C ARG A 408 -10.58 3.35 -20.31
N PHE A 409 -11.80 3.67 -20.71
CA PHE A 409 -12.09 4.89 -21.45
C PHE A 409 -11.83 6.14 -20.60
N LEU A 410 -12.27 6.15 -19.34
CA LEU A 410 -12.11 7.31 -18.44
C LEU A 410 -10.66 7.61 -18.07
N ILE A 411 -9.78 6.62 -18.07
CA ILE A 411 -8.33 6.79 -17.84
C ILE A 411 -7.51 6.72 -19.13
N PHE A 412 -8.12 6.81 -20.32
CA PHE A 412 -7.40 6.63 -21.57
C PHE A 412 -6.19 7.58 -21.68
N GLY A 413 -5.01 6.99 -21.87
CA GLY A 413 -3.72 7.69 -21.93
C GLY A 413 -3.11 8.07 -20.57
N ARG A 414 -3.76 7.72 -19.45
CA ARG A 414 -3.21 7.85 -18.10
C ARG A 414 -2.78 6.48 -17.58
N LYS A 415 -1.68 6.48 -16.84
CA LYS A 415 -1.15 5.30 -16.15
C LYS A 415 -1.00 5.63 -14.66
N PRO A 416 -1.01 4.62 -13.77
CA PRO A 416 -0.60 4.81 -12.40
C PRO A 416 0.79 5.41 -12.33
N ASP A 417 1.04 6.27 -11.35
CA ASP A 417 2.37 6.84 -11.14
C ASP A 417 3.40 5.71 -10.95
N PRO A 418 4.50 5.72 -11.70
CA PRO A 418 5.52 4.69 -11.56
C PRO A 418 6.10 4.72 -10.14
N ALA A 419 6.45 3.54 -9.62
CA ALA A 419 7.21 3.48 -8.39
C ALA A 419 8.59 4.14 -8.58
N LYS A 420 9.20 4.61 -7.48
CA LYS A 420 10.56 5.16 -7.54
C LYS A 420 11.52 4.06 -8.02
N PRO A 421 12.37 4.34 -9.03
CA PRO A 421 13.30 3.34 -9.54
C PRO A 421 14.32 3.00 -8.47
N ILE A 422 14.64 1.71 -8.34
CA ILE A 422 15.71 1.20 -7.48
C ILE A 422 16.83 0.65 -8.38
N PRO A 423 18.10 1.04 -8.17
CA PRO A 423 19.21 0.50 -8.95
C PRO A 423 19.31 -1.02 -8.82
N ALA A 424 19.41 -1.72 -9.95
CA ALA A 424 19.50 -3.19 -9.97
C ALA A 424 20.75 -3.73 -9.25
N LYS A 425 21.86 -2.96 -9.25
CA LYS A 425 23.10 -3.28 -8.53
C LYS A 425 23.64 -2.01 -7.87
N THR A 426 23.90 -2.07 -6.57
CA THR A 426 24.58 -1.05 -5.77
C THR A 426 25.80 -1.69 -5.11
N VAL A 427 26.95 -1.03 -5.20
CA VAL A 427 28.20 -1.50 -4.59
C VAL A 427 28.58 -0.52 -3.48
N LEU A 428 28.92 -1.04 -2.30
CA LEU A 428 29.38 -0.25 -1.15
C LEU A 428 30.89 -0.04 -1.20
#